data_AF-A0A2E1IJ75-F1
#
_entry.id   AF-A0A2E1IJ75-F1
#
_cell.length_a   1.000
_cell.length_b   1.000
_cell.length_c   1.000
_cell.angle_alpha   90.00
_cell.angle_beta   90.00
_cell.angle_gamma   90.00
#
_symmetry.space_group_name_H-M   'P 1'
#
loop_
_entity.id
_entity.type
_entity.pdbx_description
1 polymer ?
#
loop_
_entity_poly.entity_id
_entity_poly.type
_entity_poly.pdbx_seq_one_letter_code
_entity_poly.pdbx_strand_id
1 'polypeptide(L)'
;MLSLLTRTKSFRDPWVGHPTLNRRWSLHQRRIQTAELFCRWRRWLKPTHLEELERNGYTVIENFLPAERFAVLREEVERAVSDAAHRSPPPRNDQSGFQPKQPFLGGFDRYDGGTLNRFLHIDPLTMPSVAAFSGDQRLQACSRQVIGLPMDSRKLDVYLTVHGEDSRVPDLQKDLHRDTFFRALKFWYFLRPVDREHGPFEYVPGSHRLDRSRMRWEQATADAAIRHQRQPDVSGSFRIKEDGLVALGLPQPVSITCPSNTLVLADVFGFHRRGAALPGRERLALYGWNRPYPFLPITW
;
A
#
# COMPACT_ATOMS: atom_id res chain seq x y z
N MET A 1 2.36 27.26 3.50
CA MET A 1 1.15 26.98 4.29
C MET A 1 0.21 26.03 3.53
N LEU A 2 0.07 26.18 2.21
CA LEU A 2 -0.79 25.33 1.38
C LEU A 2 -0.54 23.81 1.52
N SER A 3 0.71 23.38 1.75
CA SER A 3 1.07 21.97 1.96
C SER A 3 0.35 21.28 3.14
N LEU A 4 -0.18 22.04 4.10
CA LEU A 4 -0.95 21.49 5.22
C LEU A 4 -2.25 20.82 4.77
N LEU A 5 -2.86 21.35 3.70
CA LEU A 5 -4.13 20.89 3.13
C LEU A 5 -3.94 19.98 1.90
N THR A 6 -2.77 19.37 1.75
CA THR A 6 -2.49 18.42 0.67
C THR A 6 -2.12 17.03 1.19
N ARG A 7 -1.76 16.12 0.27
CA ARG A 7 -1.23 14.79 0.57
C ARG A 7 0.21 14.80 1.12
N THR A 8 0.84 15.98 1.22
CA THR A 8 2.21 16.14 1.72
C THR A 8 2.30 15.57 3.14
N LYS A 9 3.20 14.60 3.30
CA LYS A 9 3.43 13.87 4.55
C LYS A 9 4.86 13.97 5.07
N SER A 10 5.78 14.46 4.24
CA SER A 10 7.18 14.63 4.63
C SER A 10 7.30 15.75 5.66
N PHE A 11 7.99 15.48 6.76
CA PHE A 11 8.35 16.46 7.78
C PHE A 11 9.56 17.33 7.38
N ARG A 12 10.11 17.11 6.18
CA ARG A 12 11.02 18.08 5.53
C ARG A 12 10.28 19.29 4.96
N ASP A 13 8.96 19.17 4.73
CA ASP A 13 8.16 20.33 4.33
C ASP A 13 8.10 21.34 5.49
N PRO A 14 8.42 22.63 5.26
CA PRO A 14 8.53 23.62 6.34
C PRO A 14 7.26 23.81 7.18
N TRP A 15 6.08 23.51 6.61
CA TRP A 15 4.81 23.69 7.30
C TRP A 15 4.35 22.41 7.98
N VAL A 16 4.44 21.26 7.29
CA VAL A 16 4.11 19.96 7.90
C VAL A 16 5.07 19.63 9.04
N GLY A 17 6.36 19.92 8.85
CA GLY A 17 7.44 19.74 9.81
C GLY A 17 7.59 20.85 10.84
N HIS A 18 6.71 21.86 10.86
CA HIS A 18 6.91 23.03 11.71
C HIS A 18 6.92 22.65 13.21
N PRO A 19 8.03 22.84 13.94
CA PRO A 19 8.17 22.33 15.31
C PRO A 19 7.18 22.93 16.31
N THR A 20 6.90 24.24 16.22
CA THR A 20 5.98 24.92 17.14
C THR A 20 4.52 24.50 16.93
N LEU A 21 4.07 24.38 15.67
CA LEU A 21 2.70 23.95 15.36
C LEU A 21 2.45 22.50 15.81
N ASN A 22 3.43 21.62 15.64
CA ASN A 22 3.32 20.24 16.11
C ASN A 22 3.32 20.16 17.66
N ARG A 23 4.28 20.81 18.33
CA ARG A 23 4.38 20.72 19.80
C ARG A 23 3.27 21.45 20.54
N ARG A 24 2.88 22.65 20.09
CA ARG A 24 1.87 23.45 20.81
C ARG A 24 0.44 23.06 20.43
N TRP A 25 0.20 22.74 19.17
CA TRP A 25 -1.16 22.60 18.63
C TRP A 25 -1.47 21.19 18.12
N SER A 26 -0.54 20.24 18.27
CA SER A 26 -0.69 18.85 17.80
C SER A 26 -1.08 18.80 16.32
N LEU A 27 -0.39 19.61 15.50
CA LEU A 27 -0.71 19.79 14.08
C LEU A 27 -0.87 18.46 13.34
N HIS A 28 0.05 17.50 13.53
CA HIS A 28 -0.04 16.21 12.86
C HIS A 28 -1.33 15.46 13.22
N GLN A 29 -1.65 15.39 14.51
CA GLN A 29 -2.90 14.81 15.01
C GLN A 29 -4.13 15.52 14.42
N ARG A 30 -4.16 16.86 14.37
CA ARG A 30 -5.28 17.60 13.77
C ARG A 30 -5.45 17.26 12.29
N ARG A 31 -4.35 17.13 11.54
CA ARG A 31 -4.39 16.73 10.12
C ARG A 31 -4.97 15.32 9.94
N ILE A 32 -4.61 14.37 10.80
CA ILE A 32 -5.20 13.02 10.78
C ILE A 32 -6.71 13.09 11.03
N GLN A 33 -7.13 13.80 12.08
CA GLN A 33 -8.55 13.93 12.46
C GLN A 33 -9.38 14.56 11.34
N THR A 34 -8.90 15.65 10.74
CA THR A 34 -9.59 16.29 9.63
C THR A 34 -9.66 15.38 8.39
N ALA A 35 -8.58 14.65 8.08
CA ALA A 35 -8.58 13.70 6.97
C ALA A 35 -9.57 12.53 7.19
N GLU A 36 -9.65 12.02 8.41
CA GLU A 36 -10.62 10.99 8.81
C GLU A 36 -12.05 11.52 8.71
N LEU A 37 -12.32 12.75 9.15
CA LEU A 37 -13.64 13.39 9.01
C LEU A 37 -14.09 13.43 7.54
N PHE A 38 -13.24 13.90 6.63
CA PHE A 38 -13.58 13.92 5.21
C PHE A 38 -13.70 12.52 4.60
N CYS A 39 -12.94 11.54 5.08
CA CYS A 39 -13.13 10.14 4.67
C CYS A 39 -14.50 9.60 5.08
N ARG A 40 -14.89 9.82 6.34
CA ARG A 40 -16.20 9.42 6.87
C ARG A 40 -17.33 10.13 6.14
N TRP A 41 -17.17 11.41 5.81
CA TRP A 41 -18.10 12.16 4.96
C TRP A 41 -18.29 11.50 3.60
N ARG A 42 -17.19 11.16 2.90
CA ARG A 42 -17.26 10.48 1.59
C ARG A 42 -17.92 9.10 1.69
N ARG A 43 -17.61 8.33 2.73
CA ARG A 43 -18.27 7.04 3.02
C ARG A 43 -19.76 7.20 3.30
N TRP A 44 -20.17 8.25 4.00
CA TRP A 44 -21.57 8.54 4.27
C TRP A 44 -22.36 8.89 3.00
N LEU A 45 -21.76 9.59 2.03
CA LEU A 45 -22.41 9.92 0.75
C LEU A 45 -22.73 8.69 -0.11
N LYS A 46 -21.88 7.65 -0.07
CA LYS A 46 -22.08 6.38 -0.78
C LYS A 46 -21.72 5.21 0.13
N PRO A 47 -22.62 4.84 1.06
CA PRO A 47 -22.32 3.82 2.05
C PRO A 47 -22.10 2.46 1.39
N THR A 48 -21.14 1.74 1.94
CA THR A 48 -20.88 0.32 1.68
C THR A 48 -20.68 -0.34 3.04
N HIS A 49 -20.99 -1.62 3.15
CA HIS A 49 -20.84 -2.35 4.41
C HIS A 49 -20.02 -3.59 4.16
N LEU A 50 -18.74 -3.53 4.53
CA LEU A 50 -17.82 -4.65 4.45
C LEU A 50 -17.15 -4.78 5.82
N GLU A 51 -17.73 -5.66 6.65
CA GLU A 51 -17.39 -5.82 8.06
C GLU A 51 -15.93 -6.21 8.28
N GLU A 52 -15.37 -7.02 7.40
CA GLU A 52 -13.96 -7.42 7.48
C GLU A 52 -13.02 -6.21 7.37
N LEU A 53 -13.27 -5.31 6.41
CA LEU A 53 -12.45 -4.11 6.25
C LEU A 53 -12.61 -3.15 7.45
N GLU A 54 -13.81 -3.06 8.02
CA GLU A 54 -14.04 -2.24 9.21
C GLU A 54 -13.35 -2.80 10.44
N ARG A 55 -13.48 -4.10 10.68
CA ARG A 55 -12.93 -4.81 11.84
C ARG A 55 -11.41 -4.95 11.74
N ASN A 56 -10.93 -5.48 10.62
CA ASN A 56 -9.56 -5.94 10.45
C ASN A 56 -8.67 -4.92 9.73
N GLY A 57 -9.24 -4.07 8.87
CA GLY A 57 -8.47 -3.15 8.00
C GLY A 57 -8.01 -3.78 6.69
N TYR A 58 -8.33 -5.05 6.45
CA TYR A 58 -8.10 -5.76 5.20
C TYR A 58 -9.21 -6.79 4.96
N THR A 59 -9.31 -7.28 3.72
CA THR A 59 -10.15 -8.41 3.32
C THR A 59 -9.40 -9.31 2.34
N VAL A 60 -9.78 -10.58 2.32
CA VAL A 60 -9.24 -11.61 1.42
C VAL A 60 -10.41 -12.29 0.75
N ILE A 61 -10.47 -12.21 -0.58
CA ILE A 61 -11.55 -12.78 -1.37
C ILE A 61 -10.95 -13.78 -2.36
N GLU A 62 -11.01 -15.06 -1.99
CA GLU A 62 -10.62 -16.16 -2.86
C GLU A 62 -11.62 -16.36 -3.99
N ASN A 63 -11.16 -16.97 -5.09
CA ASN A 63 -11.94 -17.17 -6.31
C ASN A 63 -12.65 -15.89 -6.76
N PHE A 64 -11.92 -14.76 -6.72
CA PHE A 64 -12.50 -13.45 -6.97
C PHE A 64 -13.14 -13.41 -8.36
N LEU A 65 -12.46 -13.87 -9.41
CA LEU A 65 -13.06 -14.00 -10.73
C LEU A 65 -13.60 -15.43 -10.97
N PRO A 66 -14.65 -15.58 -11.80
CA PRO A 66 -15.01 -16.89 -12.36
C PRO A 66 -13.80 -17.53 -13.03
N ALA A 67 -13.66 -18.85 -12.90
CA ALA A 67 -12.46 -19.59 -13.31
C ALA A 67 -12.05 -19.32 -14.77
N GLU A 68 -13.03 -19.26 -15.69
CA GLU A 68 -12.77 -18.96 -17.11
C GLU A 68 -12.20 -17.56 -17.32
N ARG A 69 -12.78 -16.55 -16.65
CA ARG A 69 -12.29 -15.17 -16.73
C ARG A 69 -10.91 -15.01 -16.08
N PHE A 70 -10.67 -15.73 -14.99
CA PHE A 70 -9.36 -15.78 -14.35
C PHE A 70 -8.30 -16.39 -15.29
N ALA A 71 -8.61 -17.49 -15.97
CA ALA A 71 -7.68 -18.16 -16.87
C ALA A 71 -7.22 -17.23 -18.00
N VAL A 72 -8.15 -16.53 -18.66
CA VAL A 72 -7.85 -15.57 -19.72
C VAL A 72 -7.00 -14.41 -19.19
N LEU A 73 -7.42 -13.79 -18.09
CA LEU A 73 -6.68 -12.68 -17.48
C LEU A 73 -5.26 -13.09 -17.08
N ARG A 74 -5.10 -14.27 -16.47
CA ARG A 74 -3.79 -14.78 -16.07
C ARG A 74 -2.90 -14.98 -17.29
N GLU A 75 -3.42 -15.55 -18.38
CA GLU A 75 -2.65 -15.74 -19.60
C GLU A 75 -2.17 -14.41 -20.22
N GLU A 76 -3.04 -13.39 -20.27
CA GLU A 76 -2.66 -12.04 -20.72
C GLU A 76 -1.48 -11.49 -19.91
N VAL A 77 -1.54 -11.60 -18.58
CA VAL A 77 -0.51 -11.06 -17.69
C VAL A 77 0.79 -11.86 -17.77
N GLU A 78 0.72 -13.19 -17.78
CA GLU A 78 1.91 -14.05 -17.90
C GLU A 78 2.65 -13.79 -19.22
N ARG A 79 1.92 -13.61 -20.32
CA ARG A 79 2.49 -13.23 -21.62
C ARG A 79 3.20 -11.87 -21.53
N ALA A 80 2.52 -10.86 -20.96
CA ALA A 80 3.09 -9.52 -20.81
C ALA A 80 4.37 -9.52 -19.94
N VAL A 81 4.38 -10.30 -18.85
CA VAL A 81 5.56 -10.45 -17.98
C VAL A 81 6.70 -11.13 -18.72
N SER A 82 6.43 -12.21 -19.44
CA SER A 82 7.42 -12.92 -20.25
C SER A 82 8.03 -11.99 -21.31
N ASP A 83 7.19 -11.28 -22.08
CA ASP A 83 7.64 -10.36 -23.12
C ASP A 83 8.50 -9.23 -22.56
N ALA A 84 8.10 -8.66 -21.42
CA ALA A 84 8.87 -7.62 -20.73
C ALA A 84 10.22 -8.15 -20.22
N ALA A 85 10.27 -9.38 -19.70
CA ALA A 85 11.51 -10.01 -19.26
C ALA A 85 12.50 -10.23 -20.42
N HIS A 86 12.01 -10.63 -21.60
CA HIS A 86 12.85 -10.81 -22.79
C HIS A 86 13.36 -9.47 -23.36
N ARG A 87 12.50 -8.46 -23.45
CA ARG A 87 12.86 -7.15 -24.03
C ARG A 87 13.67 -6.27 -23.08
N SER A 88 13.47 -6.45 -21.78
CA SER A 88 14.04 -5.59 -20.74
C SER A 88 14.39 -6.45 -19.52
N PRO A 89 15.47 -7.25 -19.59
CA PRO A 89 15.89 -8.09 -18.47
C PRO A 89 16.25 -7.20 -17.25
N PRO A 90 15.77 -7.54 -16.04
CA PRO A 90 16.01 -6.70 -14.87
C PRO A 90 17.50 -6.69 -14.50
N PRO A 91 18.10 -5.52 -14.23
CA PRO A 91 19.48 -5.45 -13.77
C PRO A 91 19.60 -5.98 -12.33
N ARG A 92 20.77 -6.47 -11.91
CA ARG A 92 20.99 -6.73 -10.48
C ARG A 92 21.10 -5.41 -9.72
N ASN A 93 20.49 -5.32 -8.53
CA ASN A 93 20.70 -4.18 -7.63
C ASN A 93 21.42 -4.61 -6.34
N ASP A 94 22.58 -4.01 -6.10
CA ASP A 94 23.36 -4.20 -4.88
C ASP A 94 23.29 -2.96 -3.95
N GLN A 95 22.45 -1.97 -4.28
CA GLN A 95 22.32 -0.71 -3.51
C GLN A 95 21.19 -0.80 -2.48
N SER A 96 21.48 -0.39 -1.24
CA SER A 96 20.49 -0.34 -0.16
C SER A 96 19.48 0.80 -0.33
N GLY A 97 18.32 0.67 0.34
CA GLY A 97 17.30 1.71 0.39
C GLY A 97 16.44 1.79 -0.88
N PHE A 98 15.66 2.87 -0.98
CA PHE A 98 14.72 3.07 -2.09
C PHE A 98 15.43 3.67 -3.30
N GLN A 99 15.53 2.87 -4.36
CA GLN A 99 16.08 3.33 -5.63
C GLN A 99 15.04 4.14 -6.42
N PRO A 100 15.49 5.06 -7.29
CA PRO A 100 14.60 5.75 -8.23
C PRO A 100 13.93 4.76 -9.20
N LYS A 101 12.82 5.18 -9.80
CA LYS A 101 12.17 4.42 -10.87
C LYS A 101 13.09 4.34 -12.09
N GLN A 102 13.19 3.15 -12.68
CA GLN A 102 13.97 2.85 -13.87
C GLN A 102 12.99 2.50 -15.00
N PRO A 103 12.57 3.48 -15.83
CA PRO A 103 11.57 3.26 -16.86
C PRO A 103 12.11 2.42 -18.02
N PHE A 104 11.22 1.62 -18.62
CA PHE A 104 11.45 0.90 -19.88
C PHE A 104 10.15 0.92 -20.71
N LEU A 105 10.18 0.37 -21.92
CA LEU A 105 8.99 0.35 -22.79
C LEU A 105 7.87 -0.47 -22.14
N GLY A 106 6.75 0.19 -21.81
CA GLY A 106 5.58 -0.44 -21.21
C GLY A 106 5.61 -0.58 -19.68
N GLY A 107 6.61 -0.03 -18.99
CA GLY A 107 6.68 -0.16 -17.53
C GLY A 107 7.87 0.53 -16.87
N PHE A 108 8.10 0.18 -15.61
CA PHE A 108 9.30 0.60 -14.88
C PHE A 108 9.68 -0.39 -13.79
N ASP A 109 10.97 -0.46 -13.49
CA ASP A 109 11.51 -1.17 -12.33
C ASP A 109 11.77 -0.20 -11.17
N ARG A 110 11.69 -0.71 -9.95
CA ARG A 110 12.13 0.00 -8.74
C ARG A 110 12.69 -1.01 -7.75
N TYR A 111 13.85 -0.71 -7.19
CA TYR A 111 14.44 -1.54 -6.15
C TYR A 111 14.19 -0.96 -4.75
N ASP A 112 13.77 -1.83 -3.84
CA ASP A 112 13.71 -1.54 -2.41
C ASP A 112 14.73 -2.46 -1.73
N GLY A 113 15.96 -1.95 -1.54
CA GLY A 113 17.11 -2.80 -1.26
C GLY A 113 17.36 -3.79 -2.39
N GLY A 114 17.57 -5.06 -2.08
CA GLY A 114 17.78 -6.12 -3.08
C GLY A 114 16.51 -6.54 -3.81
N THR A 115 15.32 -6.15 -3.35
CA THR A 115 14.05 -6.63 -3.91
C THR A 115 13.63 -5.80 -5.12
N LEU A 116 13.40 -6.47 -6.26
CA LEU A 116 12.86 -5.87 -7.47
C LEU A 116 11.35 -5.70 -7.35
N ASN A 117 10.88 -4.52 -7.75
CA ASN A 117 9.49 -4.21 -8.02
C ASN A 117 9.35 -3.81 -9.49
N ARG A 118 8.86 -4.73 -10.32
CA ARG A 118 8.58 -4.48 -11.73
C ARG A 118 7.11 -4.16 -11.92
N PHE A 119 6.82 -3.01 -12.51
CA PHE A 119 5.47 -2.56 -12.84
C PHE A 119 5.31 -2.51 -14.36
N LEU A 120 4.27 -3.14 -14.89
CA LEU A 120 3.88 -3.03 -16.30
C LEU A 120 2.57 -2.25 -16.40
N HIS A 121 2.56 -1.25 -17.26
CA HIS A 121 1.38 -0.45 -17.54
C HIS A 121 0.37 -1.27 -18.32
N ILE A 122 -0.91 -1.09 -17.97
CA ILE A 122 -2.00 -1.78 -18.65
C ILE A 122 -2.32 -1.06 -19.95
N ASP A 123 -2.15 -1.78 -21.06
CA ASP A 123 -2.65 -1.40 -22.37
C ASP A 123 -3.94 -2.19 -22.66
N PRO A 124 -5.11 -1.53 -22.73
CA PRO A 124 -6.38 -2.20 -23.01
C PRO A 124 -6.44 -2.93 -24.35
N LEU A 125 -5.58 -2.60 -25.32
CA LEU A 125 -5.55 -3.29 -26.61
C LEU A 125 -4.90 -4.66 -26.52
N THR A 126 -3.93 -4.82 -25.62
CA THR A 126 -3.16 -6.07 -25.45
C THR A 126 -3.56 -6.87 -24.21
N MET A 127 -4.14 -6.20 -23.20
CA MET A 127 -4.64 -6.80 -21.96
C MET A 127 -6.09 -6.37 -21.65
N PRO A 128 -7.06 -6.72 -22.52
CA PRO A 128 -8.46 -6.28 -22.35
C PRO A 128 -9.12 -6.84 -21.09
N SER A 129 -8.81 -8.08 -20.68
CA SER A 129 -9.37 -8.67 -19.46
C SER A 129 -8.83 -7.99 -18.21
N VAL A 130 -7.54 -7.62 -18.23
CA VAL A 130 -6.93 -6.82 -17.15
C VAL A 130 -7.53 -5.42 -17.08
N ALA A 131 -7.74 -4.75 -18.20
CA ALA A 131 -8.36 -3.43 -18.23
C ALA A 131 -9.79 -3.46 -17.64
N ALA A 132 -10.57 -4.49 -17.98
CA ALA A 132 -11.92 -4.71 -17.47
C ALA A 132 -11.98 -4.98 -15.96
N PHE A 133 -10.92 -5.55 -15.36
CA PHE A 133 -10.85 -5.85 -13.92
C PHE A 133 -11.13 -4.64 -13.04
N SER A 134 -10.65 -3.45 -13.45
CA SER A 134 -10.84 -2.20 -12.71
C SER A 134 -12.32 -1.80 -12.55
N GLY A 135 -13.20 -2.32 -13.40
CA GLY A 135 -14.65 -2.08 -13.37
C GLY A 135 -15.44 -2.98 -12.43
N ASP A 136 -14.82 -3.96 -11.76
CA ASP A 136 -15.54 -4.91 -10.90
C ASP A 136 -16.22 -4.20 -9.71
N GLN A 137 -17.53 -4.37 -9.57
CA GLN A 137 -18.31 -3.68 -8.54
C GLN A 137 -17.89 -4.02 -7.11
N ARG A 138 -17.37 -5.22 -6.86
CA ARG A 138 -16.87 -5.60 -5.53
C ARG A 138 -15.59 -4.84 -5.21
N LEU A 139 -14.69 -4.66 -6.19
CA LEU A 139 -13.51 -3.84 -6.02
C LEU A 139 -13.89 -2.37 -5.76
N GLN A 140 -14.87 -1.86 -6.49
CA GLN A 140 -15.40 -0.51 -6.29
C GLN A 140 -16.02 -0.32 -4.90
N ALA A 141 -16.74 -1.32 -4.40
CA ALA A 141 -17.30 -1.32 -3.05
C ALA A 141 -16.20 -1.35 -1.97
N CYS A 142 -15.18 -2.20 -2.14
CA CYS A 142 -14.04 -2.26 -1.22
C CYS A 142 -13.28 -0.92 -1.15
N SER A 143 -13.02 -0.28 -2.30
CA SER A 143 -12.40 1.04 -2.34
C SER A 143 -13.26 2.09 -1.63
N ARG A 144 -14.58 2.09 -1.85
CA ARG A 144 -15.50 3.00 -1.14
C ARG A 144 -15.48 2.77 0.37
N GLN A 145 -15.42 1.54 0.83
CA GLN A 145 -15.35 1.24 2.26
C GLN A 145 -14.09 1.81 2.92
N VAL A 146 -12.94 1.74 2.24
CA VAL A 146 -11.66 2.21 2.83
C VAL A 146 -11.51 3.72 2.73
N ILE A 147 -11.73 4.31 1.54
CA ILE A 147 -11.37 5.71 1.25
C ILE A 147 -12.56 6.62 0.91
N GLY A 148 -13.77 6.07 0.83
CA GLY A 148 -14.98 6.79 0.46
C GLY A 148 -15.12 7.06 -1.04
N LEU A 149 -14.28 6.45 -1.89
CA LEU A 149 -14.24 6.70 -3.33
C LEU A 149 -14.13 5.40 -4.12
N PRO A 150 -14.64 5.37 -5.37
CA PRO A 150 -14.36 4.27 -6.29
C PRO A 150 -12.85 4.12 -6.56
N MET A 151 -12.46 2.94 -7.02
CA MET A 151 -11.13 2.68 -7.54
C MET A 151 -10.93 3.45 -8.86
N ASP A 152 -9.83 4.17 -8.98
CA ASP A 152 -9.41 4.84 -10.22
C ASP A 152 -8.76 3.80 -11.14
N SER A 153 -9.34 3.55 -12.32
CA SER A 153 -8.86 2.54 -13.27
C SER A 153 -7.44 2.81 -13.77
N ARG A 154 -6.95 4.05 -13.68
CA ARG A 154 -5.58 4.43 -14.08
C ARG A 154 -4.53 4.15 -13.00
N LYS A 155 -4.94 3.72 -11.81
CA LYS A 155 -4.03 3.40 -10.69
C LYS A 155 -3.96 1.89 -10.48
N LEU A 156 -3.73 1.19 -11.57
CA LEU A 156 -3.63 -0.24 -11.66
C LEU A 156 -2.47 -0.56 -12.59
N ASP A 157 -1.57 -1.42 -12.16
CA ASP A 157 -0.47 -1.95 -12.97
C ASP A 157 -0.38 -3.47 -12.73
N VAL A 158 0.22 -4.19 -13.67
CA VAL A 158 0.77 -5.52 -13.37
C VAL A 158 1.99 -5.31 -12.47
N TYR A 159 2.12 -6.11 -11.42
CA TYR A 159 3.20 -6.00 -10.45
C TYR A 159 3.86 -7.34 -10.20
N LEU A 160 5.10 -7.46 -10.64
CA LEU A 160 5.99 -8.58 -10.33
C LEU A 160 6.98 -8.14 -9.26
N THR A 161 6.98 -8.84 -8.13
CA THR A 161 8.01 -8.71 -7.09
C THR A 161 8.99 -9.87 -7.22
N VAL A 162 10.29 -9.62 -7.19
CA VAL A 162 11.33 -10.66 -7.10
C VAL A 162 12.21 -10.36 -5.90
N HIS A 163 12.17 -11.22 -4.88
CA HIS A 163 12.83 -10.97 -3.60
C HIS A 163 14.36 -11.04 -3.71
N GLY A 164 15.02 -10.05 -3.13
CA GLY A 164 16.48 -10.06 -2.99
C GLY A 164 16.98 -10.83 -1.78
N GLU A 165 18.30 -10.87 -1.63
CA GLU A 165 18.96 -11.38 -0.43
C GLU A 165 18.99 -10.29 0.66
N ASP A 166 18.00 -10.30 1.55
CA ASP A 166 17.84 -9.29 2.61
C ASP A 166 19.07 -9.15 3.51
N SER A 167 19.76 -10.25 3.78
CA SER A 167 20.96 -10.27 4.62
C SER A 167 22.10 -9.44 4.04
N ARG A 168 22.09 -9.24 2.70
CA ARG A 168 23.09 -8.44 1.98
C ARG A 168 22.59 -7.04 1.66
N VAL A 169 21.37 -6.91 1.16
CA VAL A 169 20.80 -5.61 0.73
C VAL A 169 19.38 -5.48 1.28
N PRO A 170 19.23 -5.00 2.53
CA PRO A 170 17.95 -5.00 3.23
C PRO A 170 16.85 -4.21 2.54
N ASP A 171 15.64 -4.78 2.55
CA ASP A 171 14.43 -4.18 2.03
C ASP A 171 13.60 -3.49 3.14
N LEU A 172 13.57 -2.16 3.11
CA LEU A 172 12.81 -1.34 4.07
C LEU A 172 11.29 -1.51 4.01
N GLN A 173 10.74 -2.20 3.01
CA GLN A 173 9.31 -2.57 2.97
C GLN A 173 8.99 -3.74 3.91
N LYS A 174 10.01 -4.46 4.41
CA LYS A 174 9.86 -5.53 5.40
C LYS A 174 9.82 -5.01 6.85
N ASP A 175 10.05 -3.72 7.06
CA ASP A 175 9.77 -3.08 8.35
C ASP A 175 8.28 -2.75 8.47
N LEU A 176 7.67 -3.06 9.61
CA LEU A 176 6.27 -2.72 9.88
C LEU A 176 6.05 -1.20 9.81
N HIS A 177 5.03 -0.79 9.05
CA HIS A 177 4.78 0.61 8.80
C HIS A 177 3.38 0.95 8.37
N ARG A 178 3.06 2.24 8.42
CA ARG A 178 1.94 2.84 7.67
C ARG A 178 2.46 3.75 6.55
N ASP A 179 1.76 3.81 5.44
CA ASP A 179 2.23 4.54 4.25
C ASP A 179 2.10 6.07 4.37
N THR A 180 1.07 6.51 5.08
CA THR A 180 0.62 7.90 5.13
C THR A 180 -0.22 8.15 6.37
N PHE A 181 -0.55 9.42 6.68
CA PHE A 181 -1.32 9.82 7.86
C PHE A 181 -2.85 9.75 7.67
N PHE A 182 -3.35 9.20 6.57
CA PHE A 182 -4.78 9.16 6.25
C PHE A 182 -5.12 7.88 5.49
N ARG A 183 -6.40 7.50 5.46
CA ARG A 183 -6.92 6.32 4.76
C ARG A 183 -6.44 6.27 3.31
N ALA A 184 -5.80 5.17 2.96
CA ALA A 184 -5.34 4.91 1.61
C ALA A 184 -5.50 3.43 1.32
N LEU A 185 -5.77 3.12 0.06
CA LEU A 185 -6.01 1.77 -0.40
C LEU A 185 -4.78 1.23 -1.11
N LYS A 186 -4.44 -0.02 -0.83
CA LYS A 186 -3.70 -0.88 -1.77
C LYS A 186 -4.44 -2.21 -1.91
N PHE A 187 -4.32 -2.83 -3.07
CA PHE A 187 -4.73 -4.22 -3.25
C PHE A 187 -3.76 -4.98 -4.14
N TRP A 188 -3.80 -6.29 -3.99
CA TRP A 188 -3.09 -7.28 -4.80
C TRP A 188 -4.08 -8.35 -5.19
N TYR A 189 -4.30 -8.52 -6.48
CA TYR A 189 -5.03 -9.66 -7.02
C TYR A 189 -4.01 -10.67 -7.53
N PHE A 190 -3.79 -11.74 -6.75
CA PHE A 190 -2.71 -12.69 -6.96
C PHE A 190 -3.04 -13.69 -8.07
N LEU A 191 -2.13 -13.78 -9.04
CA LEU A 191 -2.30 -14.63 -10.24
C LEU A 191 -1.62 -16.00 -10.08
N ARG A 192 -0.74 -16.11 -9.09
CA ARG A 192 -0.05 -17.33 -8.64
C ARG A 192 -0.32 -17.52 -7.14
N PRO A 193 -0.24 -18.75 -6.61
CA PRO A 193 -0.30 -18.97 -5.16
C PRO A 193 0.78 -18.15 -4.44
N VAL A 194 0.46 -17.72 -3.21
CA VAL A 194 1.38 -16.99 -2.33
C VAL A 194 1.53 -17.78 -1.04
N ASP A 195 2.63 -18.50 -0.94
CA ASP A 195 3.04 -19.20 0.29
C ASP A 195 3.98 -18.34 1.15
N ARG A 196 4.33 -18.84 2.35
CA ARG A 196 5.20 -18.14 3.30
C ARG A 196 6.54 -17.71 2.71
N GLU A 197 7.13 -18.53 1.84
CA GLU A 197 8.42 -18.24 1.20
C GLU A 197 8.35 -17.15 0.12
N HIS A 198 7.15 -16.77 -0.32
CA HIS A 198 6.94 -15.77 -1.37
C HIS A 198 6.82 -14.34 -0.84
N GLY A 199 7.09 -14.12 0.46
CA GLY A 199 6.95 -12.81 1.09
C GLY A 199 5.53 -12.28 1.08
N PRO A 200 4.56 -13.01 1.65
CA PRO A 200 3.15 -12.62 1.70
C PRO A 200 2.96 -11.21 2.27
N PHE A 201 1.83 -10.57 1.96
CA PHE A 201 1.48 -9.31 2.61
C PHE A 201 1.18 -9.58 4.09
N GLU A 202 1.81 -8.84 4.98
CA GLU A 202 1.55 -8.93 6.41
C GLU A 202 0.85 -7.67 6.89
N TYR A 203 -0.17 -7.85 7.74
CA TYR A 203 -1.00 -6.75 8.24
C TYR A 203 -1.27 -6.93 9.72
N VAL A 204 -1.28 -5.85 10.49
CA VAL A 204 -1.69 -5.86 11.91
C VAL A 204 -3.19 -5.60 12.01
N PRO A 205 -4.04 -6.61 12.31
CA PRO A 205 -5.48 -6.42 12.32
C PRO A 205 -5.94 -5.30 13.25
N GLY A 206 -6.83 -4.44 12.77
CA GLY A 206 -7.43 -3.36 13.56
C GLY A 206 -6.52 -2.14 13.78
N SER A 207 -5.26 -2.17 13.33
CA SER A 207 -4.28 -1.09 13.50
C SER A 207 -4.57 0.17 12.68
N HIS A 208 -5.49 0.08 11.71
CA HIS A 208 -6.01 1.21 10.97
C HIS A 208 -6.92 2.11 11.82
N ARG A 209 -7.48 1.61 12.92
CA ARG A 209 -8.42 2.39 13.75
C ARG A 209 -7.70 3.45 14.57
N LEU A 210 -8.40 4.56 14.79
CA LEU A 210 -7.88 5.70 15.55
C LEU A 210 -8.50 5.75 16.94
N ASP A 211 -7.81 5.18 17.92
CA ASP A 211 -8.10 5.42 19.33
C ASP A 211 -7.16 6.49 19.93
N ARG A 212 -7.34 6.80 21.22
CA ARG A 212 -6.54 7.80 21.92
C ARG A 212 -5.07 7.42 22.03
N SER A 213 -4.75 6.14 22.15
CA SER A 213 -3.37 5.65 22.25
C SER A 213 -2.67 5.73 20.90
N ARG A 214 -3.34 5.30 19.83
CA ARG A 214 -2.86 5.44 18.46
C ARG A 214 -2.62 6.91 18.09
N MET A 215 -3.54 7.81 18.41
CA MET A 215 -3.37 9.24 18.13
C MET A 215 -2.18 9.87 18.88
N ARG A 216 -1.96 9.49 20.15
CA ARG A 216 -0.78 9.93 20.91
C ARG A 216 0.51 9.41 20.29
N TRP A 217 0.54 8.15 19.88
CA TRP A 217 1.68 7.56 19.18
C TRP A 217 1.98 8.29 17.87
N GLU A 218 0.96 8.58 17.05
CA GLU A 218 1.14 9.33 15.81
C GLU A 218 1.81 10.69 16.04
N GLN A 219 1.34 11.47 17.03
CA GLN A 219 1.92 12.77 17.33
C GLN A 219 3.34 12.65 17.91
N ALA A 220 3.58 11.69 18.81
CA ALA A 220 4.91 11.46 19.38
C ALA A 220 5.93 11.05 18.31
N THR A 221 5.54 10.16 17.39
CA THR A 221 6.39 9.75 16.26
C THR A 221 6.63 10.92 15.31
N ALA A 222 5.64 11.80 15.07
CA ALA A 222 5.84 13.03 14.31
C ALA A 222 6.83 13.99 14.98
N ASP A 223 6.72 14.21 16.29
CA ASP A 223 7.64 15.06 17.04
C ASP A 223 9.07 14.51 17.01
N ALA A 224 9.23 13.18 17.09
CA ALA A 224 10.52 12.50 16.93
C ALA A 224 11.08 12.65 15.51
N ALA A 225 10.25 12.44 14.48
CA ALA A 225 10.65 12.60 13.07
C ALA A 225 11.11 14.04 12.77
N ILE A 226 10.39 15.04 13.30
CA ILE A 226 10.76 16.46 13.18
C ILE A 226 12.08 16.76 13.88
N ARG A 227 12.29 16.22 15.08
CA ARG A 227 13.51 16.44 15.86
C ARG A 227 14.73 15.80 15.23
N HIS A 228 14.61 14.56 14.75
CA HIS A 228 15.75 13.78 14.28
C HIS A 228 16.04 13.97 12.79
N GLN A 229 15.03 14.31 11.98
CA GLN A 229 15.17 14.50 10.52
C GLN A 229 15.79 13.30 9.78
N ARG A 230 15.59 12.08 10.31
CA ARG A 230 16.16 10.83 9.77
C ARG A 230 15.13 10.05 8.95
N GLN A 231 15.60 9.42 7.87
CA GLN A 231 14.83 8.42 7.14
C GLN A 231 14.68 7.15 7.98
N PRO A 232 13.62 6.34 7.76
CA PRO A 232 12.52 6.59 6.83
C PRO A 232 11.42 7.51 7.38
N ASP A 233 11.37 7.76 8.70
CA ASP A 233 10.22 8.41 9.34
C ASP A 233 10.03 9.88 8.95
N VAL A 234 11.11 10.62 8.66
CA VAL A 234 11.01 12.01 8.18
C VAL A 234 10.19 12.13 6.88
N SER A 235 10.05 11.04 6.11
CA SER A 235 9.20 11.00 4.91
C SER A 235 7.69 10.93 5.23
N GLY A 236 7.33 10.69 6.49
CA GLY A 236 5.95 10.50 6.96
C GLY A 236 5.38 9.10 6.75
N SER A 237 6.19 8.11 6.33
CA SER A 237 5.83 6.67 6.37
C SER A 237 6.33 6.05 7.68
N PHE A 238 5.60 6.27 8.77
CA PHE A 238 6.07 5.88 10.10
C PHE A 238 6.24 4.38 10.25
N ARG A 239 7.38 4.00 10.82
CA ARG A 239 7.72 2.64 11.23
C ARG A 239 7.29 2.37 12.66
N ILE A 240 7.01 1.11 12.95
CA ILE A 240 6.75 0.63 14.30
C ILE A 240 7.41 -0.75 14.47
N LYS A 241 7.92 -1.01 15.67
CA LYS A 241 8.44 -2.31 16.08
C LYS A 241 7.35 -3.10 16.82
N GLU A 242 7.55 -4.41 16.97
CA GLU A 242 6.55 -5.30 17.57
C GLU A 242 6.26 -4.98 19.05
N ASP A 243 7.25 -4.51 19.82
CA ASP A 243 7.07 -3.99 21.18
C ASP A 243 6.14 -2.76 21.21
N GLY A 244 6.24 -1.89 20.19
CA GLY A 244 5.34 -0.77 19.98
C GLY A 244 3.89 -1.19 19.72
N LEU A 245 3.65 -2.35 19.11
CA LEU A 245 2.29 -2.89 18.92
C LEU A 245 1.64 -3.22 20.26
N VAL A 246 2.40 -3.86 21.16
CA VAL A 246 1.93 -4.22 22.51
C VAL A 246 1.54 -2.97 23.29
N ALA A 247 2.35 -1.91 23.23
CA ALA A 247 2.05 -0.63 23.88
C ALA A 247 0.77 0.05 23.34
N LEU A 248 0.36 -0.30 22.11
CA LEU A 248 -0.89 0.16 21.50
C LEU A 248 -2.06 -0.81 21.71
N GLY A 249 -1.86 -1.94 22.41
CA GLY A 249 -2.87 -2.98 22.55
C GLY A 249 -3.24 -3.66 21.23
N LEU A 250 -2.32 -3.66 20.26
CA LEU A 250 -2.50 -4.27 18.95
C LEU A 250 -1.97 -5.70 18.93
N PRO A 251 -2.60 -6.60 18.14
CA PRO A 251 -2.11 -7.96 17.95
C PRO A 251 -0.81 -7.98 17.12
N GLN A 252 -0.22 -9.17 17.01
CA GLN A 252 0.87 -9.42 16.06
C GLN A 252 0.37 -9.36 14.60
N PRO A 253 1.24 -9.06 13.63
CA PRO A 253 0.87 -9.08 12.23
C PRO A 253 0.46 -10.49 11.78
N VAL A 254 -0.56 -10.56 10.93
CA VAL A 254 -1.02 -11.77 10.26
C VAL A 254 -0.40 -11.83 8.87
N SER A 255 0.15 -12.99 8.53
CA SER A 255 0.73 -13.27 7.22
C SER A 255 -0.32 -13.86 6.28
N ILE A 256 -0.60 -13.16 5.17
CA ILE A 256 -1.68 -13.52 4.25
C ILE A 256 -1.13 -14.39 3.12
N THR A 257 -1.15 -15.70 3.32
CA THR A 257 -0.96 -16.71 2.26
C THR A 257 -2.28 -17.02 1.59
N CYS A 258 -2.28 -17.35 0.29
CA CYS A 258 -3.50 -17.64 -0.45
C CYS A 258 -3.25 -18.40 -1.75
N PRO A 259 -4.26 -19.12 -2.29
CA PRO A 259 -4.20 -19.62 -3.65
C PRO A 259 -4.22 -18.48 -4.68
N SER A 260 -3.95 -18.80 -5.94
CA SER A 260 -4.19 -17.87 -7.06
C SER A 260 -5.69 -17.51 -7.17
N ASN A 261 -6.02 -16.47 -7.95
CA ASN A 261 -7.39 -15.95 -8.07
C ASN A 261 -7.91 -15.36 -6.74
N THR A 262 -7.01 -14.75 -5.97
CA THR A 262 -7.34 -14.16 -4.66
C THR A 262 -7.08 -12.67 -4.67
N LEU A 263 -8.10 -11.88 -4.29
CA LEU A 263 -7.96 -10.46 -4.03
C LEU A 263 -7.62 -10.25 -2.55
N VAL A 264 -6.46 -9.66 -2.27
CA VAL A 264 -6.11 -9.12 -0.96
C VAL A 264 -6.15 -7.61 -1.04
N LEU A 265 -6.97 -6.97 -0.22
CA LEU A 265 -7.18 -5.52 -0.23
C LEU A 265 -7.09 -4.96 1.18
N ALA A 266 -6.36 -3.87 1.37
CA ALA A 266 -6.08 -3.32 2.68
C ALA A 266 -6.11 -1.80 2.74
N ASP A 267 -6.54 -1.30 3.90
CA ASP A 267 -6.31 0.07 4.34
C ASP A 267 -4.88 0.22 4.85
N VAL A 268 -4.03 0.84 4.05
CA VAL A 268 -2.60 1.01 4.33
C VAL A 268 -2.29 2.17 5.29
N PHE A 269 -3.34 2.77 5.87
CA PHE A 269 -3.19 3.54 7.10
C PHE A 269 -2.90 2.65 8.31
N GLY A 270 -3.36 1.40 8.31
CA GLY A 270 -2.92 0.39 9.27
C GLY A 270 -1.48 -0.06 9.05
N PHE A 271 -0.91 -0.67 10.09
CA PHE A 271 0.44 -1.19 10.04
C PHE A 271 0.52 -2.48 9.21
N HIS A 272 1.48 -2.50 8.30
CA HIS A 272 1.70 -3.59 7.38
C HIS A 272 3.17 -3.65 6.96
N ARG A 273 3.56 -4.77 6.33
CA ARG A 273 4.86 -4.94 5.71
C ARG A 273 4.80 -5.97 4.59
N ARG A 274 5.86 -6.02 3.80
CA ARG A 274 6.20 -7.22 3.02
C ARG A 274 6.70 -8.29 4.00
N GLY A 275 6.17 -9.50 3.92
CA GLY A 275 6.62 -10.63 4.73
C GLY A 275 8.02 -11.11 4.34
N ALA A 276 8.60 -11.94 5.20
CA ALA A 276 9.86 -12.61 4.91
C ALA A 276 9.72 -13.53 3.70
N ALA A 277 10.77 -13.63 2.89
CA ALA A 277 10.76 -14.40 1.65
C ALA A 277 12.12 -15.06 1.41
N LEU A 278 12.14 -16.15 0.65
CA LEU A 278 13.38 -16.69 0.13
C LEU A 278 13.87 -15.86 -1.06
N PRO A 279 15.18 -15.62 -1.19
CA PRO A 279 15.76 -14.91 -2.33
C PRO A 279 15.34 -15.56 -3.67
N GLY A 280 15.07 -14.74 -4.68
CA GLY A 280 14.63 -15.17 -6.01
C GLY A 280 13.17 -15.60 -6.10
N ARG A 281 12.44 -15.74 -4.98
CA ARG A 281 11.00 -16.02 -5.05
C ARG A 281 10.24 -14.85 -5.65
N GLU A 282 9.23 -15.19 -6.44
CA GLU A 282 8.41 -14.22 -7.15
C GLU A 282 7.01 -14.10 -6.58
N ARG A 283 6.43 -12.92 -6.70
CA ARG A 283 4.99 -12.70 -6.47
C ARG A 283 4.42 -11.85 -7.58
N LEU A 284 3.42 -12.40 -8.27
CA LEU A 284 2.78 -11.77 -9.41
C LEU A 284 1.33 -11.41 -9.07
N ALA A 285 0.97 -10.13 -9.27
CA ALA A 285 -0.36 -9.62 -9.01
C ALA A 285 -0.77 -8.54 -10.01
N LEU A 286 -2.07 -8.32 -10.15
CA LEU A 286 -2.56 -6.97 -10.45
C LEU A 286 -2.49 -6.14 -9.18
N TYR A 287 -1.87 -4.98 -9.25
CA TYR A 287 -1.65 -4.10 -8.11
C TYR A 287 -2.34 -2.77 -8.30
N GLY A 288 -3.25 -2.47 -7.39
CA GLY A 288 -3.92 -1.18 -7.37
C GLY A 288 -3.57 -0.37 -6.13
N TRP A 289 -3.52 0.95 -6.30
CA TRP A 289 -3.35 1.88 -5.21
C TRP A 289 -4.32 3.05 -5.34
N ASN A 290 -4.87 3.53 -4.24
CA ASN A 290 -5.66 4.76 -4.27
C ASN A 290 -5.44 5.61 -3.03
N ARG A 291 -4.91 6.81 -3.26
CA ARG A 291 -4.59 7.79 -2.22
C ARG A 291 -5.31 9.09 -2.54
N PRO A 292 -6.50 9.31 -1.95
CA PRO A 292 -7.31 10.48 -2.22
C PRO A 292 -6.65 11.76 -1.73
N TYR A 293 -7.17 12.91 -2.16
CA TYR A 293 -6.89 14.17 -1.48
C TYR A 293 -7.63 14.18 -0.13
N PRO A 294 -6.91 14.13 1.01
CA PRO A 294 -7.54 13.83 2.30
C PRO A 294 -8.46 14.93 2.81
N PHE A 295 -8.29 16.16 2.35
CA PHE A 295 -9.01 17.34 2.83
C PHE A 295 -10.08 17.85 1.86
N LEU A 296 -10.44 17.04 0.85
CA LEU A 296 -11.54 17.36 -0.06
C LEU A 296 -12.77 16.51 0.29
N PRO A 297 -13.96 17.13 0.44
CA PRO A 297 -15.20 16.42 0.74
C PRO A 297 -15.68 15.57 -0.43
N ILE A 298 -15.36 15.98 -1.65
CA ILE A 298 -15.62 15.26 -2.90
C ILE A 298 -14.38 15.40 -3.76
N THR A 299 -13.93 14.32 -4.39
CA THR A 299 -12.87 14.35 -5.39
C THR A 299 -13.48 13.88 -6.71
N TRP A 300 -13.47 14.76 -7.70
CA TRP A 300 -13.85 14.47 -9.09
C TRP A 300 -12.83 13.53 -9.74
#